data_AF-A0A7S0DVZ0-F1
#
_entry.id   AF-A0A7S0DVZ0-F1
#
_cell.length_a   1.000
_cell.length_b   1.000
_cell.length_c   1.000
_cell.angle_alpha   90.00
_cell.angle_beta   90.00
_cell.angle_gamma   90.00
#
_symmetry.space_group_name_H-M   'P 1'
#
loop_
_entity.id
_entity.type
_entity.pdbx_description
1 polymer ?
#
loop_
_entity_poly.entity_id
_entity_poly.type
_entity_poly.pdbx_seq_one_letter_code
_entity_poly.pdbx_strand_id
1 'polypeptide(L)'
;VVKQCTTPPFTLVHGDAHLDNIFFAERFPGGCAFIDHANMMLAKPLLDVAFFLGTNLHPDVRRAHEGALLRRYHATLVAGGVEGYSWAACWTDYRWAMLQCLFGYACFVVQDYAKQK
;
A
#
# COMPACT_ATOMS: atom_id res chain seq x y z
N VAL A 1 -15.40 -8.77 9.60
CA VAL A 1 -14.88 -8.07 8.39
C VAL A 1 -14.60 -6.60 8.70
N VAL A 2 -15.61 -5.76 8.96
CA VAL A 2 -15.43 -4.29 9.22
C VAL A 2 -14.44 -3.96 10.33
N LYS A 3 -14.42 -4.75 11.43
CA LYS A 3 -13.51 -4.55 12.57
C LYS A 3 -12.02 -4.53 12.17
N GLN A 4 -11.61 -5.33 11.18
CA GLN A 4 -10.20 -5.42 10.79
C GLN A 4 -9.70 -4.12 10.15
N CYS A 5 -10.58 -3.42 9.42
CA CYS A 5 -10.28 -2.16 8.77
C CYS A 5 -10.25 -0.97 9.74
N THR A 6 -10.85 -1.11 10.92
CA THR A 6 -10.98 -0.04 11.92
C THR A 6 -10.21 -0.29 13.21
N THR A 7 -9.45 -1.38 13.30
CA THR A 7 -8.58 -1.67 14.45
C THR A 7 -7.16 -1.19 14.17
N PRO A 8 -6.50 -0.50 15.14
CA PRO A 8 -5.11 -0.10 15.04
C PRO A 8 -4.15 -1.24 14.64
N PRO A 9 -2.95 -0.94 14.10
CA PRO A 9 -2.38 0.39 13.95
C PRO A 9 -2.93 1.17 12.74
N PHE A 10 -2.87 2.49 12.84
CA PHE A 10 -3.08 3.43 11.73
C PHE A 10 -1.80 4.23 11.50
N THR A 11 -1.48 4.48 10.24
CA THR A 11 -0.37 5.34 9.84
C THR A 11 -0.88 6.39 8.85
N LEU A 12 -0.10 7.45 8.68
CA LEU A 12 -0.28 8.34 7.54
C LEU A 12 0.08 7.55 6.27
N VAL A 13 -0.85 7.48 5.34
CA VAL A 13 -0.66 6.85 4.03
C VAL A 13 -0.70 7.92 2.95
N HIS A 14 -0.03 7.66 1.83
CA HIS A 14 -0.11 8.44 0.60
C HIS A 14 -1.51 8.42 0.01
N GLY A 15 -2.16 7.25 0.03
CA GLY A 15 -3.50 7.05 -0.52
C GLY A 15 -3.54 6.88 -2.04
N ASP A 16 -2.40 7.07 -2.73
CA ASP A 16 -2.29 6.96 -4.20
C ASP A 16 -0.86 6.60 -4.66
N ALA A 17 -0.28 5.59 -4.00
CA ALA A 17 1.13 5.22 -4.15
C ALA A 17 1.38 4.35 -5.41
N HIS A 18 1.18 4.90 -6.62
CA HIS A 18 1.59 4.26 -7.88
C HIS A 18 2.88 4.85 -8.45
N LEU A 19 3.51 4.15 -9.42
CA LEU A 19 4.81 4.53 -9.97
C LEU A 19 4.86 5.93 -10.57
N ASP A 20 3.80 6.37 -11.25
CA ASP A 20 3.77 7.72 -11.84
C ASP A 20 3.83 8.85 -10.78
N ASN A 21 3.51 8.53 -9.51
CA ASN A 21 3.62 9.44 -8.38
C ASN A 21 4.95 9.30 -7.61
N ILE A 22 5.98 8.67 -8.21
CA ILE A 22 7.28 8.45 -7.57
C ILE A 22 8.42 8.85 -8.52
N PHE A 23 9.24 9.80 -8.09
CA PHE A 23 10.54 10.05 -8.72
C PHE A 23 11.62 9.15 -8.12
N PHE A 24 12.47 8.58 -8.97
CA PHE A 24 13.63 7.80 -8.57
C PHE A 24 14.92 8.57 -8.91
N ALA A 25 15.73 8.83 -7.89
CA ALA A 25 17.06 9.43 -8.05
C ALA A 25 17.86 9.28 -6.76
N GLU A 26 19.16 9.03 -6.88
CA GLU A 26 20.07 8.88 -5.72
C GLU A 26 20.12 10.11 -4.81
N ARG A 27 19.79 11.30 -5.35
CA ARG A 27 19.72 12.55 -4.56
C ARG A 27 18.63 12.53 -3.49
N PHE A 28 17.62 11.67 -3.62
CA PHE A 28 16.54 11.58 -2.64
C PHE A 28 16.92 10.61 -1.52
N PRO A 29 16.58 10.91 -0.25
CA PRO A 29 16.74 9.95 0.84
C PRO A 29 16.01 8.64 0.53
N GLY A 30 16.74 7.51 0.56
CA GLY A 30 16.18 6.21 0.20
C GLY A 30 16.03 5.95 -1.31
N GLY A 31 16.49 6.88 -2.16
CA GLY A 31 16.53 6.73 -3.62
C GLY A 31 15.24 7.11 -4.35
N CYS A 32 14.22 7.58 -3.63
CA CYS A 32 12.95 8.02 -4.23
C CYS A 32 12.28 9.17 -3.49
N ALA A 33 11.36 9.86 -4.17
CA ALA A 33 10.47 10.87 -3.59
C ALA A 33 9.05 10.68 -4.13
N PHE A 34 8.07 10.66 -3.22
CA PHE A 34 6.65 10.66 -3.58
C PHE A 34 6.19 12.07 -3.92
N ILE A 35 5.24 12.18 -4.84
CA ILE A 35 4.56 13.42 -5.23
C ILE A 35 3.04 13.20 -5.22
N ASP A 36 2.28 14.26 -5.42
CA ASP A 36 0.80 14.22 -5.41
C ASP A 36 0.21 13.70 -4.09
N HIS A 37 0.35 14.54 -3.07
CA HIS A 37 -0.10 14.26 -1.71
C HIS A 37 -1.59 14.55 -1.46
N ALA A 38 -2.39 14.74 -2.51
CA ALA A 38 -3.79 15.16 -2.37
C ALA A 38 -4.67 14.10 -1.65
N ASN A 39 -4.28 12.82 -1.72
CA ASN A 39 -5.04 11.69 -1.16
C ASN A 39 -4.54 11.19 0.20
N MET A 40 -3.64 11.94 0.85
CA MET A 40 -3.08 11.52 2.14
C MET A 40 -4.15 11.42 3.23
N MET A 41 -4.12 10.33 3.98
CA MET A 41 -5.08 10.07 5.07
C MET A 41 -4.49 9.17 6.15
N LEU A 42 -5.18 9.08 7.29
CA LEU A 42 -4.89 8.03 8.28
C LEU A 42 -5.62 6.74 7.88
N ALA A 43 -4.86 5.67 7.64
CA ALA A 43 -5.40 4.38 7.25
C ALA A 43 -4.54 3.23 7.78
N LYS A 44 -4.96 1.99 7.49
CA LYS A 44 -4.14 0.81 7.75
C LYS A 44 -2.82 0.94 6.98
N PRO A 45 -1.68 0.62 7.61
CA PRO A 45 -0.36 0.87 7.01
C PRO A 45 -0.12 0.14 5.69
N LEU A 46 -0.83 -0.96 5.45
CA LEU A 46 -0.65 -1.78 4.26
C LEU A 46 -1.40 -1.25 3.03
N LEU A 47 -2.16 -0.15 3.14
CA LEU A 47 -2.93 0.37 2.01
C LEU A 47 -2.02 0.75 0.84
N ASP A 48 -1.00 1.59 1.07
CA ASP A 48 -0.06 1.99 0.01
C ASP A 48 0.78 0.82 -0.49
N VAL A 49 1.21 -0.07 0.41
CA VAL A 49 2.03 -1.24 0.04
C VAL A 49 1.24 -2.20 -0.85
N ALA A 50 -0.02 -2.45 -0.51
CA ALA A 50 -0.92 -3.27 -1.33
C ALA A 50 -1.18 -2.63 -2.68
N PHE A 51 -1.48 -1.33 -2.70
CA PHE A 51 -1.71 -0.59 -3.93
C PHE A 51 -0.48 -0.65 -4.84
N PHE A 52 0.70 -0.29 -4.32
CA PHE A 52 1.95 -0.30 -5.07
C PHE A 52 2.27 -1.69 -5.64
N LEU A 53 2.28 -2.74 -4.81
CA LEU A 53 2.61 -4.11 -5.25
C LEU A 53 1.54 -4.69 -6.19
N GLY A 54 0.28 -4.29 -6.03
CA GLY A 54 -0.84 -4.78 -6.82
C GLY A 54 -0.91 -4.19 -8.23
N THR A 55 -0.51 -2.93 -8.40
CA THR A 55 -0.72 -2.19 -9.66
C THR A 55 0.55 -1.94 -10.46
N ASN A 56 1.73 -2.00 -9.84
CA ASN A 56 2.99 -1.58 -10.47
C ASN A 56 3.97 -2.73 -10.79
N LEU A 57 3.69 -3.94 -10.32
CA LEU A 57 4.57 -5.09 -10.54
C LEU A 57 3.92 -6.15 -11.43
N HIS A 58 4.70 -6.72 -12.33
CA HIS A 58 4.30 -7.94 -13.02
C HIS A 58 4.02 -9.06 -11.98
N PRO A 59 2.98 -9.90 -12.17
CA PRO A 59 2.61 -10.93 -11.19
C PRO A 59 3.77 -11.83 -10.74
N ASP A 60 4.67 -12.20 -11.65
CA ASP A 60 5.81 -13.07 -11.32
C ASP A 60 6.84 -12.37 -10.42
N VAL A 61 7.13 -11.09 -10.72
CA VAL A 61 8.01 -10.25 -9.90
C VAL A 61 7.40 -10.07 -8.50
N ARG A 62 6.09 -9.77 -8.44
CA ARG A 62 5.39 -9.66 -7.15
C ARG A 62 5.49 -10.94 -6.34
N ARG A 63 5.17 -12.11 -6.92
CA ARG A 63 5.23 -13.41 -6.22
C ARG A 63 6.62 -13.72 -5.69
N ALA A 64 7.67 -13.37 -6.44
CA ALA A 64 9.04 -13.59 -6.03
C ALA A 64 9.49 -12.70 -4.85
N HIS A 65 8.94 -11.48 -4.73
CA HIS A 65 9.45 -10.47 -3.80
C HIS A 65 8.47 -10.03 -2.70
N GLU A 66 7.17 -10.31 -2.81
CA GLU A 66 6.12 -9.77 -1.92
C GLU A 66 6.39 -10.06 -0.44
N GLY A 67 6.74 -11.30 -0.11
CA GLY A 67 6.98 -11.70 1.27
C GLY A 67 8.19 -10.99 1.87
N ALA A 68 9.27 -10.83 1.11
CA ALA A 68 10.48 -10.15 1.57
C ALA A 68 10.24 -8.64 1.77
N LEU A 69 9.56 -8.00 0.81
CA LEU A 69 9.19 -6.57 0.90
C LEU A 69 8.26 -6.30 2.08
N LEU A 70 7.26 -7.14 2.29
CA LEU A 70 6.34 -7.01 3.42
C LEU A 70 7.02 -7.23 4.77
N ARG A 71 7.94 -8.20 4.87
CA ARG A 71 8.74 -8.39 6.10
C ARG A 71 9.61 -7.19 6.40
N ARG A 72 10.24 -6.61 5.38
CA ARG A 72 11.04 -5.37 5.54
C ARG A 72 10.15 -4.22 6.01
N TYR A 73 8.99 -4.04 5.39
CA TYR A 73 8.04 -2.99 5.79
C TYR A 73 7.54 -3.18 7.23
N HIS A 74 7.16 -4.41 7.61
CA HIS A 74 6.76 -4.76 8.97
C HIS A 74 7.87 -4.47 10.00
N ALA A 75 9.11 -4.85 9.70
CA ALA A 75 10.26 -4.57 10.56
C ALA A 75 10.47 -3.06 10.74
N THR A 76 10.33 -2.27 9.68
CA THR A 76 10.42 -0.80 9.76
C THR A 76 9.32 -0.20 10.63
N LEU A 77 8.07 -0.69 10.52
CA LEU A 77 6.97 -0.22 11.38
C LEU A 77 7.26 -0.48 12.87
N VAL A 78 7.71 -1.70 13.20
CA VAL A 78 8.02 -2.08 14.58
C VAL A 78 9.21 -1.27 15.10
N ALA A 79 10.26 -1.10 14.30
CA ALA A 79 11.40 -0.26 14.64
C ALA A 79 11.01 1.23 14.82
N GLY A 80 9.96 1.68 14.13
CA GLY A 80 9.37 3.01 14.27
C GLY A 80 8.43 3.17 15.47
N GLY A 81 8.30 2.16 16.34
CA GLY A 81 7.52 2.24 17.58
C GLY A 81 6.10 1.66 17.50
N VAL A 82 5.74 0.96 16.42
CA VAL A 82 4.44 0.25 16.35
C VAL A 82 4.50 -1.01 17.22
N GLU A 83 3.82 -0.98 18.36
CA GLU A 83 3.75 -2.08 19.32
C GLU A 83 2.54 -3.01 19.06
N GLY A 84 2.62 -4.24 19.58
CA GLY A 84 1.52 -5.23 19.49
C GLY A 84 1.19 -5.70 18.07
N TYR A 85 1.96 -5.29 17.06
CA TYR A 85 1.69 -5.59 15.66
C TYR A 85 2.52 -6.78 15.16
N SER A 86 1.91 -7.97 15.19
CA SER A 86 2.58 -9.20 14.77
C SER A 86 2.71 -9.31 13.25
N TRP A 87 3.67 -10.13 12.79
CA TRP A 87 3.80 -10.48 11.37
C TRP A 87 2.50 -11.09 10.80
N ALA A 88 1.82 -11.94 11.57
CA ALA A 88 0.56 -12.56 11.15
C ALA A 88 -0.55 -11.51 10.95
N ALA A 89 -0.60 -10.49 11.81
CA ALA A 89 -1.51 -9.35 11.65
C ALA A 89 -1.14 -8.53 10.42
N CYS A 90 0.14 -8.23 10.21
CA CYS A 90 0.64 -7.53 9.01
C CYS A 90 0.25 -8.25 7.71
N TRP A 91 0.47 -9.56 7.65
CA TRP A 91 0.10 -10.36 6.49
C TRP A 91 -1.41 -10.37 6.24
N THR A 92 -2.21 -10.45 7.31
CA THR A 92 -3.68 -10.40 7.21
C THR A 92 -4.16 -9.04 6.72
N ASP A 93 -3.63 -7.96 7.28
CA ASP A 93 -3.98 -6.58 6.89
C ASP A 93 -3.59 -6.29 5.43
N TYR A 94 -2.44 -6.82 4.97
CA TYR A 94 -2.03 -6.73 3.56
C TYR A 94 -3.04 -7.38 2.62
N ARG A 95 -3.52 -8.59 2.95
CA ARG A 95 -4.52 -9.29 2.13
C ARG A 95 -5.85 -8.52 2.06
N TRP A 96 -6.26 -7.91 3.17
CA TRP A 96 -7.44 -7.03 3.20
C TRP A 96 -7.22 -5.77 2.37
N ALA A 97 -6.05 -5.15 2.47
CA ALA A 97 -5.71 -3.98 1.67
C ALA A 97 -5.70 -4.29 0.16
N MET A 98 -5.18 -5.44 -0.27
CA MET A 98 -5.26 -5.88 -1.67
C MET A 98 -6.70 -6.01 -2.16
N LEU A 99 -7.59 -6.56 -1.32
CA LEU A 99 -9.02 -6.64 -1.65
C LEU A 99 -9.65 -5.24 -1.75
N GLN A 100 -9.30 -4.33 -0.83
CA GLN A 100 -9.75 -2.94 -0.86
C GLN A 100 -9.29 -2.22 -2.13
N CYS A 101 -8.03 -2.39 -2.56
CA CYS A 101 -7.52 -1.84 -3.81
C CYS A 101 -8.29 -2.37 -5.02
N LEU A 102 -8.57 -3.67 -5.08
CA LEU A 102 -9.37 -4.28 -6.14
C LEU A 102 -10.77 -3.66 -6.21
N PHE A 103 -11.45 -3.51 -5.07
CA PHE A 103 -12.76 -2.87 -5.01
C PHE A 103 -12.69 -1.40 -5.44
N GLY A 104 -11.68 -0.65 -4.99
CA GLY A 104 -11.47 0.73 -5.40
C GLY A 104 -11.33 0.86 -6.92
N TYR A 105 -10.48 0.06 -7.55
CA TYR A 105 -10.33 0.05 -9.01
C TYR A 105 -11.63 -0.34 -9.73
N ALA A 106 -12.30 -1.40 -9.27
CA ALA A 106 -13.53 -1.88 -9.90
C ALA A 106 -14.67 -0.86 -9.82
N CYS A 107 -14.81 -0.16 -8.68
CA CYS A 107 -15.88 0.80 -8.46
C CYS A 107 -15.62 2.16 -9.12
N PHE A 108 -14.39 2.67 -9.06
CA PHE A 108 -14.09 4.03 -9.48
C PHE A 108 -13.46 4.11 -10.88
N VAL A 109 -12.51 3.24 -11.19
CA VAL A 109 -11.72 3.34 -12.44
C VAL A 109 -12.45 2.72 -13.62
N VAL A 110 -13.03 1.53 -13.46
CA VAL A 110 -13.76 0.85 -14.56
C VAL A 110 -14.97 1.66 -15.01
N GLN A 111 -15.67 2.30 -14.07
CA GLN A 111 -16.85 3.11 -14.39
C GLN A 111 -16.49 4.36 -15.20
N ASP A 112 -15.38 5.02 -14.88
CA ASP A 112 -14.96 6.21 -15.61
C ASP A 112 -14.38 5.86 -16.98
N TYR A 113 -13.67 4.74 -17.11
CA TYR A 113 -13.21 4.25 -18.42
C TYR A 113 -14.39 3.87 -19.34
N ALA A 114 -15.47 3.30 -18.76
CA ALA A 114 -16.67 2.99 -19.50
C ALA A 114 -17.44 4.23 -19.99
N LYS A 115 -17.28 5.39 -19.32
CA LYS A 115 -17.90 6.68 -19.69
C LYS A 115 -17.06 7.49 -20.69
N GLN A 116 -15.79 7.13 -20.88
CA GLN A 116 -14.88 7.78 -21.84
C GLN A 116 -14.96 7.17 -23.26
N LYS A 117 -15.84 6.20 -23.48
CA LYS A 117 -16.23 5.67 -24.79
C LYS A 117 -17.65 6.10 -25.14
#